data_AF-A0A9X4L0T1-F1
#
_entry.id   AF-A0A9X4L0T1-F1
#
_cell.length_a   1.000
_cell.length_b   1.000
_cell.length_c   1.000
_cell.angle_alpha   90.00
_cell.angle_beta   90.00
_cell.angle_gamma   90.00
#
_symmetry.space_group_name_H-M   'P 1'
#
loop_
_entity.id
_entity.type
_entity.pdbx_description
1 polymer ?
#
loop_
_entity_poly.entity_id
_entity_poly.type
_entity_poly.pdbx_seq_one_letter_code
_entity_poly.pdbx_strand_id
1 'polypeptide(L)'
;MNKIPLDKETILNATEEVIRRFGPEKANISDVAKSLNVSHAALYRYYNGKTALWDAVTERWLNRMSAASISILKEDTPADIKLFRLLEDFAEGKRLSAIDDPEMFANYIKVAHSSVEVIRKSVEEGIDRIKESIAQGISEGIFFYGISLSSGESRIFCNRCFYQPQHL
;
A
#
# COMPACT_ATOMS: atom_id res chain seq x y z
N MET A 1 8.67 17.10 -32.84
CA MET A 1 7.91 16.15 -31.98
C MET A 1 8.92 15.23 -31.33
N ASN A 2 9.30 15.47 -30.07
CA ASN A 2 10.23 14.60 -29.35
C ASN A 2 9.48 13.33 -28.96
N LYS A 3 9.87 12.20 -29.56
CA LYS A 3 9.32 10.89 -29.23
C LYS A 3 9.96 10.47 -27.92
N ILE A 4 9.21 10.56 -26.80
CA ILE A 4 9.66 10.01 -25.52
C ILE A 4 9.98 8.53 -25.76
N PRO A 5 11.19 8.05 -25.41
CA PRO A 5 11.52 6.64 -25.57
C PRO A 5 10.54 5.78 -24.79
N LEU A 6 10.05 4.70 -25.41
CA LEU A 6 9.15 3.77 -24.77
C LEU A 6 9.92 2.97 -23.71
N ASP A 7 9.54 3.11 -22.46
CA ASP A 7 10.06 2.34 -21.34
C ASP A 7 8.93 1.87 -20.41
N LYS A 8 9.27 1.07 -19.40
CA LYS A 8 8.27 0.52 -18.47
C LYS A 8 7.53 1.64 -17.73
N GLU A 9 8.23 2.68 -17.28
CA GLU A 9 7.62 3.76 -16.51
C GLU A 9 6.62 4.58 -17.34
N THR A 10 6.96 4.87 -18.59
CA THR A 10 6.08 5.56 -19.54
C THR A 10 4.82 4.72 -19.82
N ILE A 11 4.97 3.39 -19.96
CA ILE A 11 3.84 2.47 -20.14
C ILE A 11 2.94 2.45 -18.91
N LEU A 12 3.52 2.33 -17.71
CA LEU A 12 2.76 2.31 -16.45
C LEU A 12 2.01 3.63 -16.26
N ASN A 13 2.67 4.78 -16.46
CA ASN A 13 2.05 6.10 -16.38
C ASN A 13 0.84 6.22 -17.31
N ALA A 14 1.02 5.87 -18.59
CA ALA A 14 -0.08 5.92 -19.56
C ALA A 14 -1.22 4.95 -19.23
N THR A 15 -0.89 3.80 -18.64
CA THR A 15 -1.91 2.82 -18.24
C THR A 15 -2.72 3.31 -17.06
N GLU A 16 -2.08 3.92 -16.05
CA GLU A 16 -2.78 4.57 -14.94
C GLU A 16 -3.74 5.66 -15.44
N GLU A 17 -3.29 6.52 -16.35
CA GLU A 17 -4.16 7.56 -16.93
C GLU A 17 -5.33 6.99 -17.73
N VAL A 18 -5.12 5.89 -18.45
CA VAL A 18 -6.19 5.18 -19.15
C VAL A 18 -7.19 4.57 -18.16
N ILE A 19 -6.72 3.98 -17.06
CA ILE A 19 -7.58 3.46 -15.99
C ILE A 19 -8.37 4.59 -15.34
N ARG A 20 -7.73 5.70 -14.95
CA ARG A 20 -8.42 6.87 -14.37
C ARG A 20 -9.46 7.47 -15.30
N ARG A 21 -9.22 7.44 -16.61
CA ARG A 21 -10.13 8.03 -17.59
C ARG A 21 -11.34 7.15 -17.92
N PHE A 22 -11.15 5.85 -18.03
CA PHE A 22 -12.18 4.93 -18.54
C PHE A 22 -12.73 3.96 -17.50
N GLY A 23 -12.07 3.88 -16.35
CA GLY A 23 -12.27 2.87 -15.32
C GLY A 23 -11.70 1.49 -15.70
N PRO A 24 -11.44 0.63 -14.70
CA PRO A 24 -10.79 -0.68 -14.88
C PRO A 24 -11.61 -1.68 -15.71
N GLU A 25 -12.92 -1.43 -15.87
CA GLU A 25 -13.78 -2.26 -16.71
C GLU A 25 -13.57 -2.00 -18.20
N LYS A 26 -13.49 -0.73 -18.61
CA LYS A 26 -13.43 -0.34 -20.03
C LYS A 26 -12.00 -0.16 -20.54
N ALA A 27 -11.08 0.22 -19.66
CA ALA A 27 -9.67 0.37 -19.97
C ALA A 27 -9.10 -0.91 -20.60
N ASN A 28 -8.43 -0.78 -21.75
CA ASN A 28 -7.79 -1.88 -22.45
C ASN A 28 -6.43 -1.50 -23.03
N ILE A 29 -5.64 -2.51 -23.41
CA ILE A 29 -4.28 -2.33 -23.92
C ILE A 29 -4.23 -1.47 -25.20
N SER A 30 -5.33 -1.41 -25.96
CA SER A 30 -5.46 -0.57 -27.15
C SER A 30 -5.58 0.90 -26.83
N ASP A 31 -6.23 1.25 -25.74
CA ASP A 31 -6.30 2.65 -25.30
C ASP A 31 -4.92 3.13 -24.83
N VAL A 32 -4.15 2.25 -24.19
CA VAL A 32 -2.75 2.52 -23.80
C VAL A 32 -1.85 2.69 -25.03
N ALA A 33 -1.95 1.79 -26.01
CA ALA A 33 -1.16 1.89 -27.23
C ALA A 33 -1.48 3.18 -28.00
N LYS A 34 -2.76 3.55 -28.07
CA LYS A 34 -3.22 4.80 -28.68
C LYS A 34 -2.72 6.03 -27.94
N SER A 35 -2.80 6.05 -26.60
CA SER A 35 -2.34 7.21 -25.81
C SER A 35 -0.84 7.46 -25.95
N LEU A 36 -0.05 6.40 -26.14
CA LEU A 36 1.40 6.45 -26.36
C LEU A 36 1.81 6.59 -27.84
N ASN A 37 0.86 6.53 -28.78
CA ASN A 37 1.11 6.52 -30.23
C ASN A 37 2.11 5.41 -30.65
N VAL A 38 1.89 4.19 -30.13
CA VAL A 38 2.68 2.98 -30.42
C VAL A 38 1.80 1.83 -30.87
N SER A 39 2.39 0.78 -31.43
CA SER A 39 1.65 -0.44 -31.76
C SER A 39 1.41 -1.31 -30.52
N HIS A 40 0.36 -2.14 -30.53
CA HIS A 40 0.16 -3.17 -29.50
C HIS A 40 1.41 -4.05 -29.32
N ALA A 41 2.00 -4.47 -30.43
CA ALA A 41 3.18 -5.32 -30.44
C ALA A 41 4.37 -4.69 -29.69
N ALA A 42 4.45 -3.35 -29.64
CA ALA A 42 5.49 -2.67 -28.85
C ALA A 42 5.26 -2.86 -27.35
N LEU A 43 4.01 -2.79 -26.86
CA LEU A 43 3.68 -3.02 -25.45
C LEU A 43 3.93 -4.47 -25.02
N TYR A 44 3.65 -5.43 -25.90
CA TYR A 44 3.89 -6.86 -25.64
C TYR A 44 5.37 -7.21 -25.40
N ARG A 45 6.32 -6.34 -25.81
CA ARG A 45 7.75 -6.52 -25.49
C ARG A 45 8.07 -6.29 -24.02
N TYR A 46 7.22 -5.55 -23.30
CA TYR A 46 7.44 -5.19 -21.89
C TYR A 46 6.54 -5.97 -20.94
N TYR A 47 5.30 -6.25 -21.36
CA TYR A 47 4.31 -6.95 -20.57
C TYR A 47 3.60 -8.02 -21.39
N ASN A 48 3.52 -9.23 -20.85
CA ASN A 48 2.88 -10.36 -21.51
C ASN A 48 1.35 -10.31 -21.39
N GLY A 49 0.75 -9.29 -22.03
CA GLY A 49 -0.69 -9.08 -22.07
C GLY A 49 -1.25 -8.21 -20.94
N LYS A 50 -2.58 -8.06 -20.96
CA LYS A 50 -3.32 -7.12 -20.11
C LYS A 50 -3.11 -7.40 -18.62
N THR A 51 -3.23 -8.66 -18.20
CA THR A 51 -3.10 -9.03 -16.78
C THR A 51 -1.73 -8.64 -16.21
N ALA A 52 -0.63 -8.98 -16.90
CA ALA A 52 0.71 -8.63 -16.44
C ALA A 52 0.93 -7.11 -16.31
N LEU A 53 0.35 -6.32 -17.23
CA LEU A 53 0.43 -4.85 -17.16
C LEU A 53 -0.43 -4.28 -16.03
N TRP A 54 -1.66 -4.79 -15.84
CA TRP A 54 -2.57 -4.34 -14.79
C TRP A 54 -2.07 -4.72 -13.39
N ASP A 55 -1.46 -5.89 -13.23
CA ASP A 55 -0.81 -6.32 -11.99
C ASP A 55 0.35 -5.40 -11.65
N ALA A 56 1.22 -5.08 -12.62
CA ALA A 56 2.34 -4.16 -12.42
C ALA A 56 1.90 -2.73 -12.05
N VAL A 57 0.82 -2.23 -12.67
CA VAL A 57 0.22 -0.94 -12.34
C VAL A 57 -0.34 -0.95 -10.92
N THR A 58 -0.99 -2.05 -10.52
CA THR A 58 -1.54 -2.21 -9.17
C THR A 58 -0.44 -2.28 -8.11
N GLU A 59 0.61 -3.06 -8.36
CA GLU A 59 1.78 -3.14 -7.50
C GLU A 59 2.43 -1.76 -7.32
N ARG A 60 2.64 -1.02 -8.40
CA ARG A 60 3.19 0.35 -8.33
C ARG A 60 2.30 1.30 -7.52
N TRP A 61 0.99 1.19 -7.69
CA TRP A 61 0.04 1.99 -6.93
C TRP A 61 0.06 1.67 -5.42
N LEU A 62 0.09 0.38 -5.06
CA LEU A 62 0.23 -0.07 -3.67
C LEU A 62 1.56 0.37 -3.03
N ASN A 63 2.65 0.35 -3.81
CA ASN A 63 3.96 0.85 -3.35
C ASN A 63 3.93 2.34 -3.03
N ARG A 64 3.23 3.16 -3.84
CA ARG A 64 3.04 4.59 -3.55
C ARG A 64 2.20 4.80 -2.29
N MET A 65 1.13 4.03 -2.10
CA MET A 65 0.35 4.09 -0.86
C MET A 65 1.17 3.72 0.38
N SER A 66 2.09 2.78 0.24
CA SER A 66 2.96 2.34 1.34
C SER A 66 4.04 3.37 1.71
N ALA A 67 4.21 4.46 0.95
CA ALA A 67 5.27 5.43 1.20
C ALA A 67 5.13 6.11 2.57
N ALA A 68 3.91 6.40 3.02
CA ALA A 68 3.64 7.02 4.32
C ALA A 68 4.02 6.10 5.48
N SER A 69 3.52 4.86 5.50
CA SER A 69 3.94 3.85 6.49
C SER A 69 5.46 3.60 6.51
N ILE A 70 6.13 3.57 5.36
CA ILE A 70 7.59 3.45 5.29
C ILE A 70 8.29 4.67 5.91
N SER A 71 7.75 5.88 5.70
CA SER A 71 8.29 7.09 6.32
C SER A 71 8.16 7.04 7.84
N ILE A 72 6.99 6.63 8.37
CA ILE A 72 6.73 6.53 9.81
C ILE A 72 7.77 5.65 10.51
N LEU A 73 8.15 4.51 9.91
CA LEU A 73 9.15 3.61 10.49
C LEU A 73 10.54 4.24 10.62
N LYS A 74 10.92 5.12 9.69
CA LYS A 74 12.23 5.78 9.67
C LYS A 74 12.34 6.94 10.64
N GLU A 75 11.24 7.41 11.19
CA GLU A 75 11.24 8.51 12.15
C GLU A 75 11.87 8.07 13.47
N ASP A 76 12.58 8.97 14.14
CA ASP A 76 13.12 8.75 15.48
C ASP A 76 12.03 9.02 16.52
N THR A 77 11.06 8.12 16.60
CA THR A 77 9.91 8.20 17.51
C THR A 77 9.70 6.89 18.27
N PRO A 78 9.13 6.94 19.49
CA PRO A 78 8.81 5.74 20.26
C PRO A 78 7.89 4.76 19.53
N ALA A 79 8.05 3.48 19.82
CA ALA A 79 7.37 2.40 19.12
C ALA A 79 5.83 2.41 19.23
N ASP A 80 5.27 2.90 20.33
CA ASP A 80 3.82 3.06 20.51
C ASP A 80 3.24 4.13 19.59
N ILE A 81 3.94 5.24 19.44
CA ILE A 81 3.57 6.31 18.51
C ILE A 81 3.66 5.82 17.05
N LYS A 82 4.73 5.09 16.69
CA LYS A 82 4.86 4.50 15.35
C LYS A 82 3.75 3.51 15.07
N LEU A 83 3.48 2.59 16.00
CA LEU A 83 2.44 1.57 15.82
C LEU A 83 1.07 2.22 15.65
N PHE A 84 0.74 3.21 16.49
CA PHE A 84 -0.51 3.95 16.37
C PHE A 84 -0.65 4.62 15.00
N ARG A 85 0.37 5.35 14.55
CA ARG A 85 0.37 6.04 13.25
C ARG A 85 0.35 5.07 12.07
N LEU A 86 0.98 3.91 12.17
CA LEU A 86 0.89 2.85 11.16
C LEU A 86 -0.53 2.30 11.05
N LEU A 87 -1.20 2.06 12.18
CA LEU A 87 -2.58 1.58 12.18
C LEU A 87 -3.56 2.64 11.63
N GLU A 88 -3.35 3.91 11.97
CA GLU A 88 -4.08 5.02 11.36
C GLU A 88 -3.86 5.10 9.85
N ASP A 89 -2.60 5.03 9.37
CA ASP A 89 -2.27 5.02 7.94
C ASP A 89 -2.93 3.86 7.20
N PHE A 90 -2.95 2.65 7.78
CA PHE A 90 -3.63 1.51 7.16
C PHE A 90 -5.16 1.63 7.16
N ALA A 91 -5.75 2.19 8.21
CA ALA A 91 -7.19 2.42 8.29
C ALA A 91 -7.61 3.50 7.28
N GLU A 92 -6.84 4.58 7.21
CA GLU A 92 -7.14 5.75 6.40
C GLU A 92 -6.74 5.56 4.94
N GLY A 93 -5.70 4.78 4.67
CA GLY A 93 -5.18 4.53 3.32
C GLY A 93 -6.23 3.95 2.38
N LYS A 94 -7.13 3.09 2.87
CA LYS A 94 -8.26 2.58 2.05
C LYS A 94 -9.32 3.64 1.79
N ARG A 95 -9.63 4.47 2.80
CA ARG A 95 -10.64 5.51 2.71
C ARG A 95 -10.22 6.63 1.78
N LEU A 96 -8.99 7.12 1.94
CA LEU A 96 -8.40 8.14 1.07
C LEU A 96 -8.22 7.61 -0.35
N SER A 97 -7.77 6.38 -0.52
CA SER A 97 -7.64 5.79 -1.87
C SER A 97 -8.96 5.72 -2.62
N ALA A 98 -10.07 5.41 -1.94
CA ALA A 98 -11.39 5.38 -2.55
C ALA A 98 -11.93 6.78 -2.91
N ILE A 99 -11.37 7.85 -2.33
CA ILE A 99 -11.80 9.23 -2.55
C ILE A 99 -10.88 9.95 -3.54
N ASP A 100 -9.57 9.80 -3.37
CA ASP A 100 -8.54 10.56 -4.09
C ASP A 100 -8.21 9.93 -5.45
N ASP A 101 -8.26 8.60 -5.57
CA ASP A 101 -8.00 7.88 -6.82
C ASP A 101 -8.98 6.70 -7.00
N PRO A 102 -10.30 6.98 -7.10
CA PRO A 102 -11.37 5.98 -7.03
C PRO A 102 -11.26 4.90 -8.11
N GLU A 103 -10.82 5.26 -9.31
CA GLU A 103 -10.68 4.30 -10.41
C GLU A 103 -9.48 3.38 -10.23
N MET A 104 -8.38 3.88 -9.65
CA MET A 104 -7.26 3.02 -9.28
C MET A 104 -7.60 2.12 -8.09
N PHE A 105 -8.39 2.61 -7.13
CA PHE A 105 -8.91 1.77 -6.06
C PHE A 105 -9.84 0.67 -6.60
N ALA A 106 -10.75 1.00 -7.52
CA ALA A 106 -11.58 0.00 -8.20
C ALA A 106 -10.73 -1.01 -8.98
N ASN A 107 -9.66 -0.56 -9.63
CA ASN A 107 -8.71 -1.44 -10.31
C ASN A 107 -8.03 -2.40 -9.33
N TYR A 108 -7.58 -1.88 -8.18
CA TYR A 108 -7.01 -2.69 -7.11
C TYR A 108 -7.99 -3.77 -6.62
N ILE A 109 -9.25 -3.41 -6.34
CA ILE A 109 -10.28 -4.40 -5.92
C ILE A 109 -10.45 -5.48 -6.98
N LYS A 110 -10.52 -5.10 -8.26
CA LYS A 110 -10.62 -6.03 -9.38
C LYS A 110 -9.42 -6.97 -9.45
N VAL A 111 -8.20 -6.43 -9.39
CA VAL A 111 -6.97 -7.23 -9.42
C VAL A 111 -6.88 -8.13 -8.20
N ALA A 112 -7.33 -7.68 -7.03
CA ALA A 112 -7.36 -8.50 -5.81
C ALA A 112 -8.22 -9.76 -5.96
N HIS A 113 -9.28 -9.71 -6.76
CA HIS A 113 -10.09 -10.88 -7.08
C HIS A 113 -9.43 -11.84 -8.09
N SER A 114 -8.48 -11.38 -8.90
CA SER A 114 -7.87 -12.16 -9.99
C SER A 114 -6.40 -12.54 -9.80
N SER A 115 -5.64 -11.82 -8.97
CA SER A 115 -4.20 -11.98 -8.77
C SER A 115 -3.87 -11.95 -7.27
N VAL A 116 -3.91 -13.13 -6.65
CA VAL A 116 -3.67 -13.33 -5.21
C VAL A 116 -2.27 -12.85 -4.79
N GLU A 117 -1.30 -12.94 -5.70
CA GLU A 117 0.11 -12.74 -5.39
C GLU A 117 0.47 -11.27 -5.07
N VAL A 118 -0.04 -10.32 -5.87
CA VAL A 118 0.20 -8.88 -5.66
C VAL A 118 -0.34 -8.44 -4.29
N ILE A 119 -1.53 -8.93 -3.94
CA ILE A 119 -2.18 -8.64 -2.66
C ILE A 119 -1.44 -9.29 -1.51
N ARG A 120 -1.08 -10.58 -1.65
CA ARG A 120 -0.34 -11.33 -0.64
C ARG A 120 0.95 -10.62 -0.26
N LYS A 121 1.74 -10.21 -1.26
CA LYS A 121 2.97 -9.45 -1.04
C LYS A 121 2.72 -8.15 -0.30
N SER A 122 1.73 -7.36 -0.71
CA SER A 122 1.41 -6.08 -0.05
C SER A 122 0.96 -6.25 1.40
N VAL A 123 0.19 -7.30 1.70
CA VAL A 123 -0.24 -7.64 3.07
C VAL A 123 0.95 -8.09 3.92
N GLU A 124 1.83 -8.93 3.38
CA GLU A 124 3.05 -9.38 4.08
C GLU A 124 3.96 -8.21 4.44
N GLU A 125 4.19 -7.31 3.49
CA GLU A 125 4.97 -6.09 3.75
C GLU A 125 4.33 -5.21 4.82
N GLY A 126 3.00 -5.06 4.83
CA GLY A 126 2.28 -4.33 5.87
C GLY A 126 2.42 -4.98 7.25
N ILE A 127 2.33 -6.31 7.32
CA ILE A 127 2.53 -7.09 8.55
C ILE A 127 3.97 -6.92 9.06
N ASP A 128 4.96 -6.96 8.18
CA ASP A 128 6.36 -6.84 8.58
C ASP A 128 6.68 -5.46 9.15
N ARG A 129 6.04 -4.39 8.63
CA ARG A 129 6.13 -3.03 9.23
C ARG A 129 5.57 -2.99 10.65
N ILE A 130 4.46 -3.67 10.91
CA ILE A 130 3.89 -3.78 12.27
C ILE A 130 4.85 -4.57 13.18
N LYS A 131 5.41 -5.68 12.70
CA LYS A 131 6.38 -6.48 13.46
C LYS A 131 7.62 -5.67 13.82
N GLU A 132 8.12 -4.85 12.91
CA GLU A 132 9.26 -3.96 13.15
C GLU A 132 8.97 -2.98 14.29
N SER A 133 7.81 -2.32 14.26
CA SER A 133 7.37 -1.43 15.34
C SER A 133 7.22 -2.17 16.68
N ILE A 134 6.71 -3.40 16.66
CA ILE A 134 6.58 -4.21 17.88
C ILE A 134 7.97 -4.61 18.43
N ALA A 135 8.90 -5.00 17.56
CA ALA A 135 10.26 -5.36 17.95
C ALA A 135 11.00 -4.15 18.55
N GLN A 136 10.84 -2.96 17.95
CA GLN A 136 11.34 -1.70 18.52
C GLN A 136 10.77 -1.49 19.93
N GLY A 137 9.46 -1.63 20.12
CA GLY A 137 8.84 -1.38 21.43
C GLY A 137 9.22 -2.41 22.50
N ILE A 138 9.53 -3.65 22.13
CA ILE A 138 10.11 -4.63 23.06
C ILE A 138 11.52 -4.19 23.48
N SER A 139 12.35 -3.76 22.52
CA SER A 139 13.69 -3.22 22.76
C SER A 139 13.68 -1.99 23.67
N GLU A 140 12.70 -1.10 23.48
CA GLU A 140 12.52 0.12 24.28
C GLU A 140 11.87 -0.15 25.66
N GLY A 141 11.40 -1.37 25.93
CA GLY A 141 10.66 -1.71 27.15
C GLY A 141 9.26 -1.10 27.21
N ILE A 142 8.69 -0.71 26.07
CA ILE A 142 7.32 -0.18 25.95
C ILE A 142 6.32 -1.32 25.78
N PHE A 143 6.69 -2.35 25.01
CA PHE A 143 5.86 -3.53 24.78
C PHE A 143 6.42 -4.75 25.51
N PHE A 144 5.51 -5.58 26.02
CA PHE A 144 5.85 -6.79 26.77
C PHE A 144 5.10 -7.99 26.18
N TYR A 145 5.75 -9.15 26.11
CA TYR A 145 5.07 -10.39 25.78
C TYR A 145 4.08 -10.73 26.90
N GLY A 146 2.79 -10.84 26.55
CA GLY A 146 1.80 -11.41 27.46
C GLY A 146 2.07 -12.90 27.64
N ILE A 147 2.68 -13.31 28.75
CA ILE A 147 2.53 -14.70 29.19
C ILE A 147 1.09 -14.78 29.71
N SER A 148 0.20 -15.39 28.93
CA SER A 148 -1.09 -15.85 29.46
C SER A 148 -0.80 -17.00 30.42
N LEU A 149 -0.54 -16.68 31.70
CA LEU A 149 -0.58 -17.67 32.76
C LEU A 149 -2.05 -17.90 33.08
N SER A 150 -2.60 -18.99 32.56
CA SER A 150 -3.86 -19.55 33.03
C SER A 150 -3.68 -20.09 34.46
N SER A 151 -3.49 -19.21 35.44
CA SER A 151 -3.58 -19.50 36.86
C SER A 151 -3.40 -18.25 37.72
N GLY A 152 -4.51 -17.81 38.32
CA GLY A 152 -4.53 -17.19 39.65
C GLY A 152 -4.22 -15.70 39.77
N GLU A 153 -3.15 -15.19 39.16
CA GLU A 153 -2.71 -13.80 39.38
C GLU A 153 -2.09 -13.21 38.10
N SER A 154 -2.91 -12.53 37.30
CA SER A 154 -2.42 -11.71 36.19
C SER A 154 -3.06 -10.34 36.25
N ARG A 155 -2.40 -9.43 36.98
CA ARG A 155 -2.53 -7.99 36.74
C ARG A 155 -1.34 -7.56 35.87
N ILE A 156 -1.51 -7.65 34.55
CA ILE A 156 -0.70 -6.85 33.64
C ILE A 156 -1.21 -5.43 33.76
N PHE A 157 -0.43 -4.57 34.40
CA PHE A 157 -0.75 -3.15 34.58
C PHE A 157 -0.44 -2.42 33.27
N CYS A 158 -1.42 -2.32 32.37
CA CYS A 158 -1.37 -1.35 31.28
C CYS A 158 -1.81 0.00 31.86
N ASN A 159 -0.93 0.69 32.57
CA ASN A 159 -1.20 2.05 33.06
C ASN A 159 -0.07 3.00 32.66
N ARG A 160 0.00 3.27 31.36
CA ARG A 160 0.34 4.60 30.86
C ARG A 160 0.00 4.62 29.37
N CYS A 161 -1.17 5.15 29.03
CA CYS A 161 -1.47 5.88 27.78
C CYS A 161 -2.97 6.25 27.73
N PHE A 162 -3.43 6.96 28.76
CA PHE A 162 -4.63 7.82 28.69
C PHE A 162 -4.38 8.99 29.65
N TYR A 163 -3.39 9.82 29.35
CA TYR A 163 -3.27 11.14 29.99
C TYR A 163 -4.05 12.15 29.16
N GLN A 164 -5.21 12.55 29.72
CA GLN A 164 -5.85 13.81 29.38
C GLN A 164 -4.85 14.96 29.59
N PRO A 165 -4.70 15.91 28.64
CA PRO A 165 -3.92 17.11 28.87
C PRO A 165 -4.71 18.06 29.78
N GLN A 166 -4.11 18.43 30.92
CA GLN A 166 -4.62 19.49 31.78
C GLN A 166 -4.16 20.86 31.26
N HIS A 167 -5.11 21.69 30.84
CA HIS A 167 -5.09 23.16 30.80
C HIS A 167 -6.59 23.55 30.82
N LEU A 168 -7.19 24.34 31.73
CA LEU A 168 -6.81 25.33 32.73
C LEU A 168 -7.84 25.27 33.88
#